data_AF-A0A3D4JYQ1-F1
#
_entry.id   AF-A0A3D4JYQ1-F1
#
_cell.length_a   1.000
_cell.length_b   1.000
_cell.length_c   1.000
_cell.angle_alpha   90.00
_cell.angle_beta   90.00
_cell.angle_gamma   90.00
#
_symmetry.space_group_name_H-M   'P 1'
#
loop_
_entity.id
_entity.type
_entity.pdbx_description
1 polymer ?
#
loop_
_entity_poly.entity_id
_entity_poly.type
_entity_poly.pdbx_seq_one_letter_code
_entity_poly.pdbx_strand_id
1 'polypeptide(L)'
;ENLVNTSIGKHLTLLSKSTLIDTVSFALSNNSAFDKLVIENDPKPLSFELLPGEMTIERQDNSAAKLKVKKGFFQYSAVQTNNTEESDDLHISFGFKNQNTENTNLTAVLNDLSIVNRLDQERILVQLEMYNITLTKDEFSKTYTKSQPLIIDKVFEIMDIRGENESPFEVFILGNDTLYNGTANEAQTIRLAISNTTELDLKLSENSGFRITGNFFTILENDAKQTNNTKLLEHQTFTAIPAKPKSTDNDFLCFQKEYLLKKGTSIIMEISGLKAKQSAPANPSGAYPFYLEYKNIPGYRNGKMKFHIKTGKIFYSL
;
A
#
# COMPACT_ATOMS: atom_id res chain seq x y z
N GLU A 1 2.33 -0.11 43.13
CA GLU A 1 2.34 -0.94 41.90
C GLU A 1 1.00 -1.61 41.74
N ASN A 2 0.41 -1.53 40.55
CA ASN A 2 -0.99 -1.86 40.29
C ASN A 2 -1.20 -3.39 40.26
N LEU A 3 -2.03 -3.93 41.16
CA LEU A 3 -2.46 -5.34 41.18
C LEU A 3 -3.02 -5.82 39.83
N VAL A 4 -3.58 -4.89 39.04
CA VAL A 4 -4.06 -5.14 37.67
C VAL A 4 -2.92 -5.46 36.71
N ASN A 5 -1.78 -4.78 36.81
CA ASN A 5 -0.62 -5.04 35.94
C ASN A 5 0.06 -6.36 36.29
N THR A 6 0.07 -6.76 37.57
CA THR A 6 0.60 -8.07 37.99
C THR A 6 -0.32 -9.22 37.56
N SER A 7 -1.64 -9.00 37.52
CA SER A 7 -2.63 -9.98 37.05
C SER A 7 -2.57 -10.16 35.54
N ILE A 8 -2.50 -9.07 34.77
CA ILE A 8 -2.29 -9.10 33.31
C ILE A 8 -0.94 -9.74 32.96
N GLY A 9 0.11 -9.40 33.71
CA GLY A 9 1.42 -10.04 33.61
C GLY A 9 1.35 -11.54 33.84
N LYS A 10 0.69 -12.01 34.92
CA LYS A 10 0.48 -13.44 35.18
C LYS A 10 -0.39 -14.13 34.12
N HIS A 11 -1.40 -13.46 33.56
CA HIS A 11 -2.25 -14.01 32.50
C HIS A 11 -1.49 -14.17 31.18
N LEU A 12 -0.66 -13.19 30.82
CA LEU A 12 0.28 -13.27 29.68
C LEU A 12 1.39 -14.32 29.94
N THR A 13 1.84 -14.48 31.19
CA THR A 13 2.82 -15.51 31.58
C THR A 13 2.21 -16.93 31.59
N LEU A 14 0.91 -17.06 31.83
CA LEU A 14 0.18 -18.35 31.75
C LEU A 14 -0.20 -18.71 30.32
N LEU A 15 -0.44 -17.73 29.43
CA LEU A 15 -0.60 -17.96 27.98
C LEU A 15 0.73 -18.27 27.29
N SER A 16 1.86 -17.77 27.80
CA SER A 16 3.21 -18.12 27.34
C SER A 16 3.77 -19.44 27.90
N LYS A 17 2.99 -20.19 28.69
CA LYS A 17 3.29 -21.61 29.02
C LYS A 17 2.94 -22.59 27.89
N SER A 18 3.05 -22.14 26.65
CA SER A 18 3.21 -23.00 25.48
C SER A 18 4.29 -22.39 24.58
N THR A 19 5.50 -22.24 25.12
CA THR A 19 6.74 -21.86 24.42
C THR A 19 7.00 -22.66 23.14
N LEU A 20 6.32 -23.80 22.97
CA LEU A 20 6.36 -24.63 21.77
C LEU A 20 5.78 -23.93 20.52
N ILE A 21 4.73 -23.12 20.63
CA ILE A 21 3.97 -22.67 19.45
C ILE A 21 4.50 -21.36 18.85
N ASP A 22 5.11 -20.48 19.65
CA ASP A 22 5.62 -19.18 19.17
C ASP A 22 6.72 -19.30 18.10
N THR A 23 7.34 -20.48 17.99
CA THR A 23 8.37 -20.77 16.99
C THR A 23 7.80 -21.22 15.64
N VAL A 24 6.52 -21.60 15.59
CA VAL A 24 5.88 -22.08 14.37
C VAL A 24 5.27 -20.90 13.62
N SER A 25 5.67 -20.72 12.37
CA SER A 25 5.17 -19.68 11.50
C SER A 25 4.87 -20.26 10.12
N PHE A 26 4.45 -19.41 9.18
CA PHE A 26 4.33 -19.78 7.78
C PHE A 26 4.79 -18.64 6.88
N ALA A 27 5.22 -18.97 5.68
CA ALA A 27 5.54 -18.02 4.62
C ALA A 27 4.54 -18.17 3.49
N LEU A 28 4.21 -17.03 2.88
CA LEU A 28 3.50 -16.92 1.63
C LEU A 28 4.35 -16.09 0.69
N SER A 29 4.64 -16.59 -0.50
CA SER A 29 5.42 -15.88 -1.50
C SER A 29 4.92 -16.19 -2.89
N ASN A 30 4.83 -15.19 -3.75
CA ASN A 30 4.51 -15.36 -5.17
C ASN A 30 5.58 -14.75 -6.08
N ASN A 31 6.66 -14.23 -5.49
CA ASN A 31 7.83 -13.74 -6.16
C ASN A 31 9.07 -14.02 -5.28
N SER A 32 10.13 -14.60 -5.85
CA SER A 32 11.35 -14.95 -5.12
C SER A 32 12.31 -13.77 -4.89
N ALA A 33 12.11 -12.64 -5.55
CA ALA A 33 12.96 -11.45 -5.43
C ALA A 33 12.58 -10.56 -4.25
N PHE A 34 11.36 -10.71 -3.71
CA PHE A 34 10.82 -9.85 -2.67
C PHE A 34 10.29 -10.68 -1.51
N ASP A 35 10.57 -10.23 -0.28
CA ASP A 35 9.98 -10.79 0.94
C ASP A 35 8.58 -10.22 1.22
N LYS A 36 7.76 -10.07 0.16
CA LYS A 36 6.43 -9.45 0.19
C LYS A 36 5.47 -10.19 -0.74
N LEU A 37 4.17 -10.03 -0.51
CA LEU A 37 3.15 -10.46 -1.46
C LEU A 37 3.06 -9.44 -2.59
N VAL A 38 3.39 -9.86 -3.81
CA VAL A 38 3.53 -8.96 -4.95
C VAL A 38 2.30 -9.05 -5.85
N ILE A 39 1.76 -7.92 -6.28
CA ILE A 39 0.71 -7.89 -7.29
C ILE A 39 1.36 -7.50 -8.61
N GLU A 40 1.25 -8.35 -9.62
CA GLU A 40 1.92 -8.22 -10.92
C GLU A 40 0.90 -8.32 -12.06
N ASN A 41 1.27 -7.87 -13.26
CA ASN A 41 0.38 -7.91 -14.43
C ASN A 41 0.03 -9.35 -14.79
N ASP A 42 1.03 -10.24 -14.72
CA ASP A 42 0.87 -11.67 -14.90
C ASP A 42 0.77 -12.33 -13.51
N PRO A 43 -0.40 -12.88 -13.13
CA PRO A 43 -0.57 -13.52 -11.84
C PRO A 43 0.39 -14.70 -11.70
N LYS A 44 1.17 -14.71 -10.62
CA LYS A 44 2.04 -15.82 -10.26
C LYS A 44 1.37 -16.70 -9.19
N PRO A 45 1.58 -18.03 -9.23
CA PRO A 45 1.11 -18.92 -8.18
C PRO A 45 1.60 -18.50 -6.79
N LEU A 46 0.76 -18.71 -5.78
CA LEU A 46 1.14 -18.47 -4.40
C LEU A 46 1.81 -19.72 -3.82
N SER A 47 3.06 -19.58 -3.39
CA SER A 47 3.80 -20.61 -2.67
C SER A 47 3.55 -20.47 -1.18
N PHE A 48 3.25 -21.58 -0.53
CA PHE A 48 3.07 -21.71 0.90
C PHE A 48 4.19 -22.59 1.48
N GLU A 49 4.72 -22.18 2.61
CA GLU A 49 5.67 -22.97 3.41
C GLU A 49 5.34 -22.84 4.88
N LEU A 50 5.17 -23.97 5.58
CA LEU A 50 5.16 -23.99 7.03
C LEU A 50 6.59 -23.96 7.55
N LEU A 51 6.85 -23.07 8.50
CA LEU A 51 8.13 -22.91 9.17
C LEU A 51 7.98 -23.48 10.59
N PRO A 52 8.35 -24.75 10.83
CA PRO A 52 8.17 -25.38 12.14
C PRO A 52 9.10 -24.86 13.24
N GLY A 53 10.10 -24.03 12.89
CA GLY A 53 11.13 -23.62 13.82
C GLY A 53 11.96 -24.81 14.29
N GLU A 54 11.96 -25.07 15.60
CA GLU A 54 12.68 -26.19 16.23
C GLU A 54 11.81 -27.47 16.31
N MET A 55 10.60 -27.46 15.77
CA MET A 55 9.68 -28.60 15.79
C MET A 55 9.93 -29.55 14.62
N THR A 56 9.68 -30.83 14.84
CA THR A 56 9.41 -31.78 13.74
C THR A 56 7.92 -31.85 13.47
N ILE A 57 7.55 -32.05 12.20
CA ILE A 57 6.15 -32.16 11.78
C ILE A 57 5.89 -33.58 11.28
N GLU A 58 4.94 -34.26 11.90
CA GLU A 58 4.39 -35.53 11.42
C GLU A 58 3.01 -35.31 10.80
N ARG A 59 2.83 -35.82 9.58
CA ARG A 59 1.58 -35.73 8.81
C ARG A 59 0.72 -36.96 9.10
N GLN A 60 -0.59 -36.77 9.10
CA GLN A 60 -1.58 -37.85 9.10
C GLN A 60 -2.23 -37.92 7.71
N ASP A 61 -2.83 -39.05 7.35
CA ASP A 61 -3.37 -39.31 5.99
C ASP A 61 -4.40 -38.27 5.48
N ASN A 62 -4.96 -37.46 6.37
CA ASN A 62 -5.90 -36.39 6.07
C ASN A 62 -5.45 -35.02 6.59
N SER A 63 -4.13 -34.77 6.65
CA SER A 63 -3.60 -33.44 6.94
C SER A 63 -4.12 -32.44 5.91
N ALA A 64 -4.70 -31.36 6.42
CA ALA A 64 -5.23 -30.30 5.60
C ALA A 64 -4.97 -28.97 6.30
N ALA A 65 -4.92 -27.91 5.53
CA ALA A 65 -4.88 -26.60 6.12
C ALA A 65 -5.70 -25.59 5.32
N LYS A 66 -6.00 -24.47 5.97
CA LYS A 66 -6.89 -23.43 5.45
C LYS A 66 -6.24 -22.08 5.66
N LEU A 67 -6.18 -21.27 4.60
CA LEU A 67 -5.86 -19.85 4.71
C LEU A 67 -7.18 -19.08 4.74
N LYS A 68 -7.29 -18.14 5.68
CA LYS A 68 -8.38 -17.19 5.81
C LYS A 68 -7.83 -15.78 5.67
N VAL A 69 -8.49 -14.97 4.84
CA VAL A 69 -8.15 -13.56 4.63
C VAL A 69 -9.41 -12.73 4.48
N LYS A 70 -9.29 -11.43 4.78
CA LYS A 70 -10.35 -10.45 4.54
C LYS A 70 -10.67 -10.34 3.04
N LYS A 71 -11.95 -10.12 2.74
CA LYS A 71 -12.49 -9.88 1.39
C LYS A 71 -11.66 -8.90 0.57
N GLY A 72 -11.60 -9.19 -0.73
CA GLY A 72 -10.99 -8.32 -1.72
C GLY A 72 -9.48 -8.50 -1.85
N PHE A 73 -8.88 -9.47 -1.17
CA PHE A 73 -7.45 -9.73 -1.29
C PHE A 73 -7.08 -10.83 -2.29
N PHE A 74 -7.67 -12.01 -2.15
CA PHE A 74 -7.45 -13.13 -3.05
C PHE A 74 -8.65 -13.30 -4.00
N GLN A 75 -8.37 -13.74 -5.22
CA GLN A 75 -9.36 -14.14 -6.21
C GLN A 75 -8.96 -15.51 -6.77
N TYR A 76 -9.87 -16.49 -6.65
CA TYR A 76 -9.66 -17.86 -7.13
C TYR A 76 -10.41 -18.08 -8.45
N SER A 77 -9.76 -18.69 -9.44
CA SER A 77 -10.41 -19.12 -10.68
C SER A 77 -10.95 -20.54 -10.53
N ALA A 78 -12.26 -20.68 -10.34
CA ALA A 78 -12.89 -22.00 -10.30
C ALA A 78 -13.00 -22.58 -11.72
N VAL A 79 -12.15 -23.57 -12.02
CA VAL A 79 -12.06 -24.27 -13.32
C VAL A 79 -13.39 -24.88 -13.80
N GLN A 80 -14.39 -25.03 -12.93
CA GLN A 80 -15.66 -25.71 -13.24
C GLN A 80 -16.89 -24.81 -13.38
N THR A 81 -16.84 -23.52 -13.03
CA THR A 81 -18.09 -22.73 -12.94
C THR A 81 -18.08 -21.38 -13.64
N ASN A 82 -16.96 -20.88 -14.19
CA ASN A 82 -16.85 -19.50 -14.70
C ASN A 82 -17.34 -18.43 -13.69
N ASN A 83 -17.53 -18.81 -12.43
CA ASN A 83 -18.02 -17.95 -11.37
C ASN A 83 -16.83 -17.54 -10.52
N THR A 84 -16.57 -16.24 -10.48
CA THR A 84 -15.74 -15.61 -9.45
C THR A 84 -16.53 -15.59 -8.15
N GLU A 85 -16.17 -16.43 -7.19
CA GLU A 85 -16.75 -16.38 -5.86
C GLU A 85 -16.05 -15.30 -5.02
N GLU A 86 -16.82 -14.30 -4.58
CA GLU A 86 -16.39 -13.29 -3.60
C GLU A 86 -17.07 -13.59 -2.26
N SER A 87 -16.30 -14.08 -1.28
CA SER A 87 -16.74 -14.30 0.12
C SER A 87 -16.06 -13.31 1.06
N ASP A 88 -16.69 -12.99 2.19
CA ASP A 88 -16.14 -12.10 3.22
C ASP A 88 -14.85 -12.66 3.84
N ASP A 89 -14.81 -13.99 3.97
CA ASP A 89 -13.64 -14.78 4.25
C ASP A 89 -13.38 -15.70 3.06
N LEU A 90 -12.29 -15.49 2.34
CA LEU A 90 -11.88 -16.47 1.32
C LEU A 90 -11.14 -17.61 2.02
N HIS A 91 -11.77 -18.79 2.00
CA HIS A 91 -11.22 -20.02 2.57
C HIS A 91 -10.50 -20.81 1.50
N ILE A 92 -9.16 -20.82 1.55
CA ILE A 92 -8.36 -21.63 0.63
C ILE A 92 -7.96 -22.90 1.37
N SER A 93 -8.55 -24.04 1.01
CA SER A 93 -8.20 -25.34 1.58
C SER A 93 -7.11 -26.00 0.75
N PHE A 94 -6.10 -26.54 1.42
CA PHE A 94 -5.00 -27.26 0.79
C PHE A 94 -4.91 -28.68 1.34
N GLY A 95 -4.81 -29.63 0.42
CA GLY A 95 -4.48 -31.02 0.73
C GLY A 95 -2.99 -31.23 0.53
N PHE A 96 -2.28 -31.65 1.58
CA PHE A 96 -0.90 -32.05 1.45
C PHE A 96 -0.88 -33.49 0.94
N LYS A 97 -0.61 -33.71 -0.35
CA LYS A 97 -0.34 -35.07 -0.83
C LYS A 97 0.91 -35.59 -0.13
N ASN A 98 0.94 -36.88 0.22
CA ASN A 98 2.12 -37.58 0.74
C ASN A 98 3.27 -37.48 -0.27
N GLN A 99 4.01 -36.37 -0.22
CA GLN A 99 5.29 -36.26 -0.87
C GLN A 99 6.30 -36.87 0.08
N ASN A 100 6.78 -38.07 -0.26
CA ASN A 100 7.95 -38.70 0.35
C ASN A 100 9.19 -37.86 0.01
N THR A 101 9.39 -36.77 0.73
CA THR A 101 10.58 -35.95 0.61
C THR A 101 11.17 -35.79 2.00
N GLU A 102 12.47 -36.02 2.12
CA GLU A 102 13.30 -35.80 3.32
C GLU A 102 13.31 -34.33 3.82
N ASN A 103 12.48 -33.46 3.23
CA ASN A 103 12.25 -32.09 3.67
C ASN A 103 11.24 -32.06 4.83
N THR A 104 11.70 -31.51 5.96
CA THR A 104 10.91 -31.28 7.17
C THR A 104 9.79 -30.26 6.98
N ASN A 105 9.86 -29.40 5.94
CA ASN A 105 8.91 -28.30 5.76
C ASN A 105 7.68 -28.73 4.94
N LEU A 106 6.50 -28.30 5.39
CA LEU A 106 5.24 -28.50 4.68
C LEU A 106 5.06 -27.40 3.63
N THR A 107 5.24 -27.74 2.36
CA THR A 107 5.10 -26.79 1.24
C THR A 107 3.90 -27.11 0.36
N ALA A 108 3.27 -26.07 -0.20
CA ALA A 108 2.21 -26.21 -1.19
C ALA A 108 2.29 -25.08 -2.22
N VAL A 109 1.90 -25.35 -3.48
CA VAL A 109 1.75 -24.33 -4.53
C VAL A 109 0.28 -24.22 -4.87
N LEU A 110 -0.26 -23.01 -4.73
CA LEU A 110 -1.65 -22.68 -5.02
C LEU A 110 -1.72 -22.12 -6.44
N ASN A 111 -2.00 -23.02 -7.38
CA ASN A 111 -2.35 -22.63 -8.74
C ASN A 111 -3.76 -22.02 -8.75
N ASP A 112 -4.02 -21.14 -9.72
CA ASP A 112 -5.34 -20.52 -9.95
C ASP A 112 -5.78 -19.51 -8.87
N LEU A 113 -4.86 -19.07 -8.01
CA LEU A 113 -5.06 -17.99 -7.04
C LEU A 113 -4.33 -16.73 -7.51
N SER A 114 -5.05 -15.60 -7.53
CA SER A 114 -4.49 -14.28 -7.81
C SER A 114 -4.66 -13.33 -6.63
N ILE A 115 -3.69 -12.44 -6.43
CA ILE A 115 -3.78 -11.35 -5.45
C ILE A 115 -4.35 -10.14 -6.17
N VAL A 116 -5.39 -9.51 -5.62
CA VAL A 116 -6.10 -8.38 -6.25
C VAL A 116 -6.15 -7.11 -5.40
N ASN A 117 -6.00 -7.23 -4.07
CA ASN A 117 -5.98 -6.14 -3.09
C ASN A 117 -6.92 -4.95 -3.40
N ARG A 118 -8.21 -5.22 -3.54
CA ARG A 118 -9.24 -4.23 -3.91
C ARG A 118 -9.45 -3.12 -2.87
N LEU A 119 -8.93 -3.33 -1.66
CA LEU A 119 -9.03 -2.38 -0.54
C LEU A 119 -7.77 -1.50 -0.41
N ASP A 120 -6.84 -1.57 -1.37
CA ASP A 120 -5.59 -0.80 -1.40
C ASP A 120 -4.80 -0.87 -0.07
N GLN A 121 -4.76 -2.04 0.56
CA GLN A 121 -4.10 -2.21 1.85
C GLN A 121 -2.58 -2.39 1.66
N GLU A 122 -1.76 -1.74 2.47
CA GLU A 122 -0.29 -1.94 2.46
C GLU A 122 0.13 -3.23 3.17
N ARG A 123 -0.76 -3.75 4.03
CA ARG A 123 -0.54 -4.95 4.84
C ARG A 123 -1.83 -5.74 4.96
N ILE A 124 -1.71 -7.07 5.00
CA ILE A 124 -2.84 -7.96 5.25
C ILE A 124 -2.56 -8.96 6.36
N LEU A 125 -3.56 -9.15 7.22
CA LEU A 125 -3.58 -10.26 8.17
C LEU A 125 -4.11 -11.52 7.48
N VAL A 126 -3.32 -12.59 7.53
CA VAL A 126 -3.67 -13.91 7.04
C VAL A 126 -3.66 -14.87 8.22
N GLN A 127 -4.76 -15.61 8.39
CA GLN A 127 -4.86 -16.67 9.39
C GLN A 127 -4.69 -18.03 8.72
N LEU A 128 -3.77 -18.83 9.25
CA LEU A 128 -3.55 -20.23 8.89
C LEU A 128 -4.20 -21.13 9.94
N GLU A 129 -5.03 -22.07 9.49
CA GLU A 129 -5.54 -23.18 10.32
C GLU A 129 -5.03 -24.51 9.79
N MET A 130 -4.36 -25.30 10.61
CA MET A 130 -3.88 -26.62 10.24
C MET A 130 -4.55 -27.72 11.06
N TYR A 131 -4.88 -28.81 10.36
CA TYR A 131 -5.65 -29.93 10.88
C TYR A 131 -4.91 -31.25 10.65
N ASN A 132 -5.05 -32.17 11.60
CA ASN A 132 -4.51 -33.53 11.56
C ASN A 132 -2.99 -33.55 11.35
N ILE A 133 -2.25 -32.79 12.17
CA ILE A 133 -0.79 -32.74 12.19
C ILE A 133 -0.30 -32.98 13.62
N THR A 134 0.89 -33.53 13.79
CA THR A 134 1.57 -33.60 15.09
C THR A 134 2.85 -32.78 15.04
N LEU A 135 3.06 -31.93 16.04
CA LEU A 135 4.31 -31.20 16.25
C LEU A 135 5.06 -31.79 17.43
N THR A 136 6.36 -32.05 17.27
CA THR A 136 7.20 -32.64 18.31
C THR A 136 8.49 -31.85 18.52
N LYS A 137 8.87 -31.59 19.77
CA LYS A 137 10.19 -31.06 20.16
C LYS A 137 10.67 -31.69 21.46
N ASP A 138 11.89 -32.22 21.46
CA ASP A 138 12.63 -32.67 22.66
C ASP A 138 11.74 -33.42 23.68
N GLU A 139 10.93 -34.38 23.20
CA GLU A 139 9.95 -35.22 23.94
C GLU A 139 8.53 -34.68 24.13
N PHE A 140 8.25 -33.42 23.80
CA PHE A 140 6.89 -32.86 23.82
C PHE A 140 6.22 -33.01 22.46
N SER A 141 5.26 -33.93 22.34
CA SER A 141 4.40 -34.07 21.16
C SER A 141 3.02 -33.46 21.40
N LYS A 142 2.54 -32.63 20.47
CA LYS A 142 1.17 -32.11 20.46
C LYS A 142 0.50 -32.40 19.12
N THR A 143 -0.62 -33.11 19.17
CA THR A 143 -1.44 -33.41 17.99
C THR A 143 -2.56 -32.38 17.84
N TYR A 144 -2.74 -31.90 16.62
CA TYR A 144 -3.79 -30.99 16.20
C TYR A 144 -4.75 -31.72 15.28
N THR A 145 -6.05 -31.60 15.51
CA THR A 145 -7.09 -32.34 14.79
C THR A 145 -8.16 -31.39 14.26
N LYS A 146 -9.16 -31.93 13.55
CA LYS A 146 -10.32 -31.15 13.07
C LYS A 146 -11.00 -30.30 14.15
N SER A 147 -11.11 -30.80 15.38
CA SER A 147 -11.77 -30.09 16.49
C SER A 147 -10.84 -29.13 17.24
N GLN A 148 -9.52 -29.28 17.08
CA GLN A 148 -8.51 -28.43 17.71
C GLN A 148 -7.37 -28.18 16.71
N PRO A 149 -7.56 -27.28 15.74
CA PRO A 149 -6.52 -26.95 14.77
C PRO A 149 -5.37 -26.19 15.42
N LEU A 150 -4.21 -26.23 14.77
CA LEU A 150 -3.16 -25.23 14.99
C LEU A 150 -3.56 -23.96 14.24
N ILE A 151 -3.66 -22.84 14.95
CA ILE A 151 -4.03 -21.53 14.39
C ILE A 151 -2.83 -20.60 14.49
N ILE A 152 -2.45 -19.98 13.37
CA ILE A 152 -1.34 -19.03 13.29
C ILE A 152 -1.81 -17.80 12.53
N ASP A 153 -1.73 -16.64 13.17
CA ASP A 153 -2.02 -15.35 12.55
C ASP A 153 -0.71 -14.66 12.12
N LYS A 154 -0.64 -14.21 10.86
CA LYS A 154 0.55 -13.50 10.35
C LYS A 154 0.18 -12.34 9.45
N VAL A 155 0.90 -11.22 9.61
CA VAL A 155 0.76 -10.05 8.74
C VAL A 155 1.79 -10.11 7.62
N PHE A 156 1.34 -9.90 6.39
CA PHE A 156 2.20 -9.79 5.20
C PHE A 156 2.16 -8.37 4.65
N GLU A 157 3.31 -7.87 4.20
CA GLU A 157 3.37 -6.63 3.43
C GLU A 157 2.98 -6.90 1.97
N ILE A 158 2.33 -5.91 1.35
CA ILE A 158 1.86 -5.99 -0.02
C ILE A 158 2.65 -5.00 -0.88
N MET A 159 3.03 -5.44 -2.07
CA MET A 159 3.69 -4.60 -3.08
C MET A 159 2.91 -4.72 -4.40
N ASP A 160 2.24 -3.66 -4.84
CA ASP A 160 1.64 -3.62 -6.17
C ASP A 160 2.64 -3.06 -7.18
N ILE A 161 3.01 -3.87 -8.16
CA ILE A 161 3.91 -3.51 -9.26
C ILE A 161 3.21 -3.66 -10.62
N ARG A 162 1.89 -3.76 -10.65
CA ARG A 162 1.11 -3.73 -11.91
C ARG A 162 1.22 -2.40 -12.60
N GLY A 163 1.04 -2.44 -13.91
CA GLY A 163 1.10 -1.27 -14.78
C GLY A 163 2.49 -0.95 -15.29
N GLU A 164 2.52 0.00 -16.24
CA GLU A 164 3.75 0.46 -16.87
C GLU A 164 4.64 1.19 -15.85
N ASN A 165 5.96 1.04 -16.02
CA ASN A 165 6.96 1.79 -15.24
C ASN A 165 7.05 3.26 -15.66
N GLU A 166 6.58 3.59 -16.86
CA GLU A 166 6.62 4.94 -17.39
C GLU A 166 5.48 5.77 -16.80
N SER A 167 5.74 7.06 -16.58
CA SER A 167 4.70 7.97 -16.10
C SER A 167 3.66 8.18 -17.20
N PRO A 168 2.35 8.04 -16.92
CA PRO A 168 1.30 8.37 -17.88
C PRO A 168 1.14 9.88 -18.09
N PHE A 169 1.92 10.68 -17.36
CA PHE A 169 1.83 12.12 -17.34
C PHE A 169 3.14 12.81 -17.69
N GLU A 170 3.03 13.87 -18.47
CA GLU A 170 3.97 14.99 -18.44
C GLU A 170 3.42 16.10 -17.55
N VAL A 171 4.30 16.70 -16.75
CA VAL A 171 3.90 17.66 -15.74
C VAL A 171 4.73 18.93 -15.83
N PHE A 172 4.05 20.07 -15.87
CA PHE A 172 4.66 21.39 -16.01
C PHE A 172 4.21 22.32 -14.88
N ILE A 173 5.10 23.17 -14.39
CA ILE A 173 4.74 24.27 -13.49
C ILE A 173 4.21 25.42 -14.36
N LEU A 174 2.98 25.85 -14.12
CA LEU A 174 2.38 27.02 -14.77
C LEU A 174 2.58 28.27 -13.90
N GLY A 175 3.06 29.36 -14.51
CA GLY A 175 3.32 30.63 -13.84
C GLY A 175 4.75 30.72 -13.28
N ASN A 176 4.92 31.48 -12.19
CA ASN A 176 6.22 31.68 -11.57
C ASN A 176 6.62 30.45 -10.72
N ASP A 177 7.72 29.81 -11.10
CA ASP A 177 8.41 28.75 -10.32
C ASP A 177 9.17 29.30 -9.11
N THR A 178 8.93 30.56 -8.75
CA THR A 178 9.67 31.31 -7.74
C THR A 178 8.71 31.88 -6.72
N LEU A 179 8.86 31.47 -5.46
CA LEU A 179 8.17 32.05 -4.32
C LEU A 179 8.95 33.25 -3.79
N TYR A 180 8.31 34.41 -3.78
CA TYR A 180 8.86 35.59 -3.12
C TYR A 180 9.00 35.36 -1.62
N ASN A 181 10.19 35.60 -1.08
CA ASN A 181 10.54 35.42 0.34
C ASN A 181 11.09 36.70 0.98
N GLY A 182 10.71 37.86 0.44
CA GLY A 182 11.05 39.17 1.00
C GLY A 182 10.03 39.67 2.02
N THR A 183 10.23 40.89 2.54
CA THR A 183 9.47 41.45 3.68
C THR A 183 7.99 41.70 3.40
N ALA A 184 7.60 41.89 2.14
CA ALA A 184 6.20 42.09 1.75
C ALA A 184 5.39 40.78 1.62
N ASN A 185 6.00 39.62 1.92
CA ASN A 185 5.50 38.24 1.77
C ASN A 185 3.99 38.07 1.47
N GLU A 186 3.64 38.15 0.19
CA GLU A 186 2.26 37.95 -0.28
C GLU A 186 1.95 36.47 -0.51
N ALA A 187 0.68 36.12 -0.35
CA ALA A 187 0.19 34.79 -0.66
C ALA A 187 0.29 34.50 -2.15
N GLN A 188 0.95 33.40 -2.50
CA GLN A 188 1.23 32.98 -3.86
C GLN A 188 0.52 31.66 -4.18
N THR A 189 0.41 31.36 -5.47
CA THR A 189 -0.24 30.16 -5.99
C THR A 189 0.72 29.45 -6.93
N ILE A 190 0.88 28.14 -6.74
CA ILE A 190 1.59 27.26 -7.68
C ILE A 190 0.55 26.41 -8.40
N ARG A 191 0.71 26.26 -9.72
CA ARG A 191 -0.12 25.40 -10.54
C ARG A 191 0.74 24.37 -11.23
N LEU A 192 0.37 23.10 -11.13
CA LEU A 192 0.97 22.00 -11.88
C LEU A 192 -0.02 21.55 -12.94
N ALA A 193 0.30 21.75 -14.21
CA ALA A 193 -0.43 21.13 -15.31
C ALA A 193 0.02 19.68 -15.45
N ILE A 194 -0.91 18.75 -15.29
CA ILE A 194 -0.70 17.30 -15.37
C ILE A 194 -1.39 16.84 -16.65
N SER A 195 -0.60 16.54 -17.68
CA SER A 195 -1.07 16.26 -19.04
C SER A 195 -1.06 14.75 -19.29
N ASN A 196 -2.18 14.21 -19.78
CA ASN A 196 -2.23 12.82 -20.23
C ASN A 196 -1.49 12.70 -21.57
N THR A 197 -0.34 12.04 -21.55
CA THR A 197 0.51 11.79 -22.73
C THR A 197 0.31 10.41 -23.35
N THR A 198 -0.57 9.61 -22.77
CA THR A 198 -0.88 8.27 -23.28
C THR A 198 -1.67 8.37 -24.60
N GLU A 199 -1.68 7.27 -25.36
CA GLU A 199 -2.45 7.18 -26.61
C GLU A 199 -3.97 7.07 -26.39
N LEU A 200 -4.42 6.94 -25.13
CA LEU A 200 -5.80 6.66 -24.75
C LEU A 200 -6.32 7.66 -23.70
N ASP A 201 -7.65 7.70 -23.53
CA ASP A 201 -8.25 8.42 -22.43
C ASP A 201 -8.01 7.68 -21.10
N LEU A 202 -7.66 8.41 -20.05
CA LEU A 202 -7.49 7.86 -18.71
C LEU A 202 -8.77 8.02 -17.89
N LYS A 203 -9.35 6.89 -17.46
CA LYS A 203 -10.51 6.87 -16.55
C LYS A 203 -10.04 6.91 -15.10
N LEU A 204 -9.89 8.10 -14.54
CA LEU A 204 -9.41 8.27 -13.17
C LEU A 204 -10.55 7.97 -12.18
N SER A 205 -10.36 6.95 -11.35
CA SER A 205 -11.34 6.51 -10.38
C SER A 205 -11.41 7.43 -9.17
N GLU A 206 -12.38 7.16 -8.29
CA GLU A 206 -12.51 7.86 -7.01
C GLU A 206 -11.36 7.58 -6.01
N ASN A 207 -10.49 6.60 -6.31
CA ASN A 207 -9.30 6.27 -5.54
C ASN A 207 -8.02 6.79 -6.21
N SER A 208 -8.11 7.19 -7.48
CA SER A 208 -7.04 7.87 -8.20
C SER A 208 -6.83 9.25 -7.58
N GLY A 209 -5.58 9.66 -7.42
CA GLY A 209 -5.31 10.94 -6.78
C GLY A 209 -3.87 11.38 -6.87
N PHE A 210 -3.68 12.62 -6.46
CA PHE A 210 -2.41 13.32 -6.52
C PHE A 210 -2.06 13.92 -5.16
N ARG A 211 -0.77 14.00 -4.86
CA ARG A 211 -0.27 14.63 -3.64
C ARG A 211 1.02 15.35 -3.94
N ILE A 212 1.30 16.42 -3.19
CA ILE A 212 2.59 17.09 -3.24
C ILE A 212 3.34 16.80 -1.95
N THR A 213 4.57 16.33 -2.08
CA THR A 213 5.46 15.99 -0.96
C THR A 213 6.82 16.68 -1.09
N GLY A 214 7.62 16.63 -0.04
CA GLY A 214 9.02 17.06 -0.07
C GLY A 214 9.35 18.23 0.83
N ASN A 215 10.63 18.62 0.81
CA ASN A 215 11.19 19.55 1.77
C ASN A 215 10.76 21.00 1.53
N PHE A 216 10.11 21.31 0.40
CA PHE A 216 9.60 22.67 0.17
C PHE A 216 8.59 23.11 1.24
N PHE A 217 7.94 22.21 1.97
CA PHE A 217 7.09 22.60 3.09
C PHE A 217 7.87 23.28 4.23
N THR A 218 9.17 23.00 4.41
CA THR A 218 9.96 23.57 5.51
C THR A 218 10.21 25.07 5.34
N ILE A 219 10.26 25.54 4.08
CA ILE A 219 10.44 26.95 3.74
C ILE A 219 9.14 27.75 3.74
N LEU A 220 7.98 27.10 3.95
CA LEU A 220 6.70 27.79 4.05
C LEU A 220 6.39 28.19 5.50
N GLU A 221 5.67 29.30 5.66
CA GLU A 221 5.08 29.69 6.94
C GLU A 221 4.08 28.61 7.44
N ASN A 222 3.90 28.48 8.76
CA ASN A 222 3.13 27.37 9.34
C ASN A 222 1.64 27.42 8.97
N ASP A 223 1.07 28.61 8.81
CA ASP A 223 -0.27 28.83 8.26
C ASP A 223 -0.38 28.38 6.79
N ALA A 224 0.66 28.61 5.99
CA ALA A 224 0.74 28.15 4.60
C ALA A 224 0.99 26.63 4.45
N LYS A 225 1.47 25.95 5.49
CA LYS A 225 1.58 24.47 5.51
C LYS A 225 0.23 23.77 5.59
N GLN A 226 -0.84 24.49 5.91
CA GLN A 226 -2.21 23.98 5.80
C GLN A 226 -2.64 23.95 4.33
N THR A 227 -2.08 23.02 3.56
CA THR A 227 -2.36 22.72 2.14
C THR A 227 -3.81 22.32 1.84
N ASN A 228 -4.76 22.68 2.69
CA ASN A 228 -6.20 22.53 2.49
C ASN A 228 -6.69 23.31 1.26
N ASN A 229 -5.92 24.30 0.80
CA ASN A 229 -6.19 25.05 -0.43
C ASN A 229 -5.61 24.38 -1.69
N THR A 230 -5.53 23.04 -1.70
CA THR A 230 -5.20 22.30 -2.92
C THR A 230 -6.49 21.96 -3.68
N LYS A 231 -6.54 22.27 -4.97
CA LYS A 231 -7.69 21.96 -5.83
C LYS A 231 -7.24 21.28 -7.11
N LEU A 232 -8.11 20.45 -7.66
CA LEU A 232 -8.01 20.00 -9.05
C LEU A 232 -8.89 20.90 -9.90
N LEU A 233 -8.37 21.39 -11.02
CA LEU A 233 -9.09 22.21 -11.96
C LEU A 233 -8.99 21.60 -13.36
N GLU A 234 -9.98 21.81 -14.21
CA GLU A 234 -9.84 21.55 -15.64
C GLU A 234 -8.89 22.58 -16.26
N HIS A 235 -7.93 22.14 -17.09
CA HIS A 235 -6.89 23.03 -17.59
C HIS A 235 -7.40 24.18 -18.48
N GLN A 236 -8.41 23.93 -19.32
CA GLN A 236 -8.91 24.94 -20.26
C GLN A 236 -9.83 25.97 -19.60
N THR A 237 -10.68 25.53 -18.68
CA THR A 237 -11.77 26.32 -18.12
C THR A 237 -11.47 26.81 -16.69
N PHE A 238 -10.43 26.26 -16.04
CA PHE A 238 -10.09 26.49 -14.63
C PHE A 238 -11.26 26.21 -13.68
N THR A 239 -12.22 25.38 -14.11
CA THR A 239 -13.36 24.95 -13.29
C THR A 239 -12.88 23.92 -12.29
N ALA A 240 -13.41 23.98 -11.07
CA ALA A 240 -13.04 23.03 -10.03
C ALA A 240 -13.56 21.62 -10.37
N ILE A 241 -12.65 20.65 -10.37
CA ILE A 241 -12.97 19.23 -10.41
C ILE A 241 -13.26 18.79 -8.97
N PRO A 242 -14.46 18.24 -8.69
CA PRO A 242 -14.79 17.80 -7.35
C PRO A 242 -13.84 16.72 -6.84
N ALA A 243 -13.23 16.97 -5.68
CA ALA A 243 -12.28 16.08 -5.03
C ALA A 243 -12.77 15.71 -3.63
N LYS A 244 -12.43 14.50 -3.17
CA LYS A 244 -12.70 14.04 -1.81
C LYS A 244 -11.97 14.94 -0.80
N PRO A 245 -12.59 15.24 0.36
CA PRO A 245 -11.92 15.98 1.41
C PRO A 245 -10.69 15.19 1.89
N LYS A 246 -9.57 15.88 2.08
CA LYS A 246 -8.37 15.29 2.70
C LYS A 246 -8.72 14.88 4.14
N SER A 247 -8.26 13.71 4.56
CA SER A 247 -8.37 13.24 5.95
C SER A 247 -6.98 13.05 6.55
N THR A 248 -6.91 12.89 7.87
CA THR A 248 -5.66 12.52 8.56
C THR A 248 -5.09 11.19 8.07
N ASP A 249 -5.94 10.31 7.55
CA ASP A 249 -5.57 8.98 7.06
C ASP A 249 -5.29 8.95 5.55
N ASN A 250 -5.65 10.01 4.82
CA ASN A 250 -5.42 10.14 3.37
C ASN A 250 -5.26 11.61 2.98
N ASP A 251 -4.00 12.01 2.77
CA ASP A 251 -3.61 13.36 2.37
C ASP A 251 -3.56 13.57 0.84
N PHE A 252 -3.88 12.52 0.06
CA PHE A 252 -4.06 12.63 -1.38
C PHE A 252 -5.35 13.37 -1.73
N LEU A 253 -5.26 14.19 -2.77
CA LEU A 253 -6.41 14.80 -3.41
C LEU A 253 -6.98 13.81 -4.43
N CYS A 254 -7.91 12.97 -3.98
CA CYS A 254 -8.61 11.98 -4.81
C CYS A 254 -9.86 12.56 -5.46
N PHE A 255 -10.28 12.03 -6.60
CA PHE A 255 -11.51 12.46 -7.27
C PHE A 255 -12.75 12.04 -6.47
N GLN A 256 -13.81 12.85 -6.48
CA GLN A 256 -15.08 12.49 -5.82
C GLN A 256 -15.87 11.43 -6.60
N LYS A 257 -15.70 11.40 -7.92
CA LYS A 257 -16.32 10.45 -8.84
C LYS A 257 -15.33 10.16 -9.98
N GLU A 258 -15.65 9.17 -10.82
CA GLU A 258 -14.86 8.91 -12.02
C GLU A 258 -14.69 10.19 -12.86
N TYR A 259 -13.45 10.49 -13.24
CA TYR A 259 -13.07 11.62 -14.07
C TYR A 259 -12.34 11.11 -15.32
N LEU A 260 -12.87 11.45 -16.50
CA LEU A 260 -12.26 11.08 -17.77
C LEU A 260 -11.25 12.15 -18.20
N LEU A 261 -9.96 11.86 -18.03
CA LEU A 261 -8.89 12.70 -18.53
C LEU A 261 -8.56 12.30 -19.97
N LYS A 262 -9.04 13.10 -20.93
CA LYS A 262 -8.88 12.81 -22.35
C LYS A 262 -7.41 12.82 -22.79
N LYS A 263 -7.10 12.04 -23.81
CA LYS A 263 -5.80 12.06 -24.49
C LYS A 263 -5.39 13.50 -24.84
N GLY A 264 -4.15 13.86 -24.53
CA GLY A 264 -3.57 15.16 -24.87
C GLY A 264 -4.18 16.34 -24.13
N THR A 265 -5.03 16.10 -23.13
CA THR A 265 -5.57 17.14 -22.26
C THR A 265 -4.92 17.09 -20.88
N SER A 266 -5.09 18.17 -20.12
CA SER A 266 -4.47 18.32 -18.81
C SER A 266 -5.51 18.64 -17.75
N ILE A 267 -5.21 18.26 -16.52
CA ILE A 267 -5.79 18.86 -15.31
C ILE A 267 -4.75 19.77 -14.66
N ILE A 268 -5.21 20.70 -13.82
CA ILE A 268 -4.35 21.54 -13.01
C ILE A 268 -4.49 21.14 -11.56
N MET A 269 -3.38 20.79 -10.92
CA MET A 269 -3.30 20.82 -9.46
C MET A 269 -2.85 22.22 -9.03
N GLU A 270 -3.75 22.95 -8.38
CA GLU A 270 -3.48 24.27 -7.84
C GLU A 270 -3.24 24.17 -6.32
N ILE A 271 -2.16 24.78 -5.84
CA ILE A 271 -1.93 25.04 -4.41
C ILE A 271 -1.89 26.56 -4.22
N SER A 272 -2.85 27.10 -3.47
CA SER A 272 -2.93 28.54 -3.20
C SER A 272 -2.65 28.88 -1.74
N GLY A 273 -2.39 30.16 -1.47
CA GLY A 273 -2.13 30.65 -0.10
C GLY A 273 -0.69 30.40 0.38
N LEU A 274 0.25 30.15 -0.53
CA LEU A 274 1.62 29.83 -0.19
C LEU A 274 2.38 31.10 0.20
N LYS A 275 2.98 31.10 1.39
CA LYS A 275 3.86 32.16 1.87
C LYS A 275 5.20 31.57 2.25
N ALA A 276 6.27 32.07 1.65
CA ALA A 276 7.61 31.61 1.96
C ALA A 276 8.15 32.34 3.18
N LYS A 277 8.79 31.65 4.12
CA LYS A 277 9.49 32.28 5.24
C LYS A 277 10.52 33.27 4.71
N GLN A 278 10.69 34.37 5.43
CA GLN A 278 11.73 35.34 5.12
C GLN A 278 13.11 34.68 5.03
N SER A 279 13.90 35.07 4.03
CA SER A 279 15.26 34.54 3.83
C SER A 279 16.11 34.73 5.08
N ALA A 280 16.67 33.63 5.59
CA ALA A 280 17.56 33.60 6.76
C ALA A 280 18.57 32.45 6.60
N PRO A 281 19.67 32.40 7.37
CA PRO A 281 20.63 31.28 7.29
C PRO A 281 19.97 29.89 7.46
N ALA A 282 18.92 29.79 8.28
CA ALA A 282 18.16 28.55 8.48
C ALA A 282 17.24 28.18 7.30
N ASN A 283 16.85 29.15 6.45
CA ASN A 283 16.02 28.97 5.27
C ASN A 283 16.54 29.91 4.16
N PRO A 284 17.67 29.59 3.51
CA PRO A 284 18.28 30.47 2.53
C PRO A 284 17.39 30.69 1.30
N SER A 285 17.69 31.72 0.50
CA SER A 285 17.11 31.79 -0.84
C SER A 285 17.76 30.72 -1.72
N GLY A 286 16.98 29.99 -2.51
CA GLY A 286 17.52 28.89 -3.31
C GLY A 286 16.46 28.01 -3.96
N ALA A 287 16.90 26.89 -4.53
CA ALA A 287 16.03 25.90 -5.14
C ALA A 287 15.70 24.78 -4.13
N TYR A 288 14.41 24.55 -3.93
CA TYR A 288 13.88 23.58 -2.97
C TYR A 288 13.13 22.47 -3.70
N PRO A 289 13.55 21.20 -3.55
CA PRO A 289 12.90 20.11 -4.23
C PRO A 289 11.54 19.79 -3.61
N PHE A 290 10.59 19.47 -4.47
CA PHE A 290 9.32 18.86 -4.10
C PHE A 290 8.96 17.77 -5.12
N TYR A 291 7.97 16.96 -4.78
CA TYR A 291 7.50 15.89 -5.64
C TYR A 291 6.00 16.02 -5.87
N LEU A 292 5.55 15.77 -7.09
CA LEU A 292 4.17 15.38 -7.35
C LEU A 292 4.11 13.86 -7.33
N GLU A 293 3.34 13.31 -6.41
CA GLU A 293 3.04 11.89 -6.32
C GLU A 293 1.66 11.63 -6.91
N TYR A 294 1.51 10.52 -7.63
CA TYR A 294 0.23 10.05 -8.15
C TYR A 294 0.01 8.59 -7.78
N LYS A 295 -1.25 8.23 -7.54
CA LYS A 295 -1.63 6.87 -7.16
C LYS A 295 -2.85 6.37 -7.90
N ASN A 296 -2.96 5.05 -8.01
CA ASN A 296 -4.11 4.32 -8.50
C ASN A 296 -4.55 4.80 -9.90
N ILE A 297 -3.59 5.04 -10.79
CA ILE A 297 -3.85 5.38 -12.19
C ILE A 297 -4.00 4.07 -12.97
N PRO A 298 -5.13 3.81 -13.63
CA PRO A 298 -5.36 2.51 -14.26
C PRO A 298 -4.29 2.17 -15.28
N GLY A 299 -3.66 0.99 -15.14
CA GLY A 299 -2.60 0.54 -16.04
C GLY A 299 -1.21 1.10 -15.75
N TYR A 300 -1.04 1.90 -14.69
CA TYR A 300 0.24 2.53 -14.34
C TYR A 300 0.59 2.32 -12.86
N ARG A 301 1.88 2.17 -12.57
CA ARG A 301 2.38 2.11 -11.19
C ARG A 301 2.19 3.45 -10.48
N ASN A 302 2.02 3.40 -9.16
CA ASN A 302 2.13 4.60 -8.33
C ASN A 302 3.52 5.23 -8.55
N GLY A 303 3.57 6.53 -8.73
CA GLY A 303 4.79 7.20 -9.12
C GLY A 303 4.95 8.57 -8.50
N LYS A 304 6.15 9.12 -8.67
CA LYS A 304 6.49 10.47 -8.22
C LYS A 304 7.41 11.18 -9.19
N MET A 305 7.16 12.45 -9.43
CA MET A 305 7.94 13.31 -10.32
C MET A 305 8.56 14.44 -9.52
N LYS A 306 9.86 14.67 -9.68
CA LYS A 306 10.62 15.68 -8.93
C LYS A 306 10.59 17.03 -9.63
N PHE A 307 10.33 18.07 -8.85
CA PHE A 307 10.38 19.47 -9.27
C PHE A 307 11.22 20.29 -8.30
N HIS A 308 11.46 21.54 -8.66
CA HIS A 308 12.09 22.51 -7.78
C HIS A 308 11.24 23.78 -7.76
N ILE A 309 11.04 24.32 -6.56
CA ILE A 309 10.54 25.68 -6.39
C ILE A 309 11.70 26.56 -5.96
N LYS A 310 11.88 27.71 -6.61
CA LYS A 310 12.89 28.68 -6.22
C LYS A 310 12.32 29.63 -5.17
N THR A 311 13.19 30.17 -4.33
CA THR A 311 12.87 31.31 -3.47
C THR A 311 13.83 32.45 -3.78
N GLY A 312 13.29 33.68 -3.83
CA GLY A 312 14.11 34.86 -4.08
C GLY A 312 13.33 36.16 -4.23
N LYS A 313 14.05 37.29 -4.35
CA LYS A 313 13.46 38.58 -4.71
C LYS A 313 13.14 38.60 -6.21
N ILE A 314 11.87 38.79 -6.55
CA ILE A 314 11.44 39.05 -7.91
C ILE A 314 11.72 40.52 -8.18
N PHE A 315 12.70 40.82 -9.03
CA PHE A 315 12.91 42.17 -9.54
C PHE A 315 12.08 42.31 -10.81
N TYR A 316 10.97 43.04 -10.75
CA TYR A 316 10.33 43.53 -11.96
C TYR A 316 11.19 44.68 -12.51
N SER A 317 11.71 44.56 -13.73
CA SER A 317 12.17 45.76 -14.45
C SER A 317 10.92 46.51 -14.91
N LEU A 318 10.79 47.77 -14.51
CA LEU A 318 9.81 48.71 -15.06
C LEU A 318 10.05 48.95 -16.54
#